data_AF-A0A843HAB6-F1
#
_entry.id   AF-A0A843HAB6-F1
#
_cell.length_a   1.000
_cell.length_b   1.000
_cell.length_c   1.000
_cell.angle_alpha   90.00
_cell.angle_beta   90.00
_cell.angle_gamma   90.00
#
_symmetry.space_group_name_H-M   'P 1'
#
loop_
_entity.id
_entity.type
_entity.pdbx_description
1 polymer ?
#
loop_
_entity_poly.entity_id
_entity_poly.type
_entity_poly.pdbx_seq_one_letter_code
_entity_poly.pdbx_strand_id
1 'polypeptide(L)'
;MFHCYNIDVPEVCLFWYYIVVVVKSTNDGKEVNKMPEKEDKQKILDYLCEAVQHTRMASNIDNIKYVEEFGSEYAVIQYDDYSCEKWCDITADSGSAMLADVIYFIRKEW
;
A
#
# COMPACT_ATOMS: atom_id res chain seq x y z
N MET A 1 1.00 34.15 -26.81
CA MET A 1 2.15 33.22 -26.79
C MET A 1 2.36 32.82 -25.33
N PHE A 2 1.61 31.83 -24.84
CA PHE A 2 1.75 31.36 -23.46
C PHE A 2 2.77 30.23 -23.46
N HIS A 3 3.91 30.47 -22.81
CA HIS A 3 4.90 29.45 -22.52
C HIS A 3 4.32 28.50 -21.46
N CYS A 4 4.00 27.27 -21.88
CA CYS A 4 3.75 26.18 -20.96
C CYS A 4 5.09 25.79 -20.32
N TYR A 5 5.21 25.97 -19.01
CA TYR A 5 6.25 25.33 -18.23
C TYR A 5 6.03 23.82 -18.30
N ASN A 6 6.86 23.13 -19.08
CA ASN A 6 7.05 21.68 -18.96
C ASN A 6 7.73 21.45 -17.61
N ILE A 7 6.92 21.24 -16.57
CA ILE A 7 7.38 20.65 -15.33
C ILE A 7 7.31 19.14 -15.58
N ASP A 8 8.46 18.53 -15.83
CA ASP A 8 8.65 17.09 -15.70
C ASP A 8 8.31 16.73 -14.25
N VAL A 9 7.05 16.35 -14.00
CA VAL A 9 6.65 15.76 -12.74
C VAL A 9 7.13 14.32 -12.78
N PRO A 10 8.14 13.92 -11.98
CA PRO A 10 8.62 12.55 -11.98
C PRO A 10 7.44 11.64 -11.66
N GLU A 11 7.29 10.52 -12.39
CA GLU A 11 6.17 9.57 -12.26
C GLU A 11 5.86 9.17 -10.80
N VAL A 12 6.88 9.22 -9.94
CA VAL A 12 6.81 9.04 -8.49
C VAL A 12 5.79 10.00 -7.83
N CYS A 13 5.76 11.27 -8.21
CA CYS A 13 4.83 12.26 -7.66
C CYS A 13 3.37 12.00 -8.08
N LEU A 14 3.15 11.46 -9.29
CA LEU A 14 1.82 11.05 -9.74
C LEU A 14 1.32 9.82 -8.98
N PHE A 15 2.22 8.89 -8.65
CA PHE A 15 1.92 7.73 -7.82
C PHE A 15 1.53 8.12 -6.38
N TRP A 16 2.29 9.04 -5.76
CA TRP A 16 1.94 9.58 -4.44
C TRP A 16 0.60 10.34 -4.46
N TYR A 17 0.34 11.14 -5.51
CA TYR A 17 -0.93 11.83 -5.66
C TYR A 17 -2.09 10.83 -5.83
N TYR A 18 -1.92 9.79 -6.64
CA TYR A 18 -2.94 8.76 -6.85
C TYR A 18 -3.24 7.98 -5.56
N ILE A 19 -2.22 7.56 -4.80
CA ILE A 19 -2.41 6.91 -3.50
C ILE A 19 -3.16 7.83 -2.53
N VAL A 20 -2.76 9.10 -2.42
CA VAL A 20 -3.43 10.06 -1.53
C VAL A 20 -4.88 10.31 -1.96
N VAL A 21 -5.16 10.33 -3.27
CA VAL A 21 -6.52 10.50 -3.79
C VAL A 21 -7.39 9.26 -3.53
N VAL A 22 -6.86 8.04 -3.74
CA VAL A 22 -7.56 6.78 -3.47
C VAL A 22 -7.87 6.64 -1.97
N VAL A 23 -6.90 6.95 -1.10
CA VAL A 23 -7.08 6.92 0.37
C VAL A 23 -8.06 7.98 0.86
N LYS A 24 -8.15 9.13 0.18
CA LYS A 24 -9.16 10.15 0.53
C LYS A 24 -10.58 9.78 0.07
N SER A 25 -10.71 9.12 -1.07
CA SER A 25 -12.02 8.75 -1.62
C SER A 25 -12.78 7.71 -0.78
N THR A 26 -12.10 7.00 0.13
CA THR A 26 -12.74 6.04 1.05
C THR A 26 -13.31 6.68 2.31
N ASN A 27 -13.04 7.96 2.58
CA ASN A 27 -13.39 8.63 3.84
C ASN A 27 -14.56 9.63 3.72
N ASP A 28 -15.09 9.88 2.53
CA ASP A 28 -16.23 10.78 2.34
C ASP A 28 -17.56 10.06 2.55
N GLY A 29 -17.98 9.99 3.82
CA GLY A 29 -19.39 9.92 4.16
C GLY A 29 -19.80 8.84 5.16
N LYS A 30 -19.79 9.21 6.45
CA LYS A 30 -20.97 9.24 7.35
C LYS A 30 -20.53 9.32 8.81
N GLU A 31 -20.81 10.44 9.47
CA GLU A 31 -20.88 10.52 10.93
C GLU A 31 -22.12 9.75 11.42
N VAL A 32 -21.89 8.63 12.12
CA VAL A 32 -22.84 8.04 13.07
C VAL A 32 -22.00 7.47 14.19
N ASN A 33 -22.30 7.85 15.45
CA ASN A 33 -21.70 7.29 16.67
C ASN A 33 -21.50 5.76 16.56
N LYS A 34 -20.28 5.35 16.23
CA LYS A 34 -19.79 3.99 16.26
C LYS A 34 -18.38 4.06 16.83
N MET A 35 -18.04 3.11 17.70
CA MET A 35 -16.63 2.87 18.07
C MET A 35 -15.81 2.85 16.77
N PRO A 36 -14.60 3.45 16.72
CA PRO A 36 -13.82 3.53 15.49
C PRO A 36 -13.74 2.12 14.92
N GLU A 37 -14.30 1.95 13.72
CA GLU A 37 -14.31 0.67 13.01
C GLU A 37 -12.83 0.33 12.81
N LYS A 38 -12.36 -0.74 13.47
CA LYS A 38 -10.95 -1.15 13.42
C LYS A 38 -10.59 -1.29 11.95
N GLU A 39 -9.52 -0.61 11.52
CA GLU A 39 -9.11 -0.60 10.11
C GLU A 39 -8.95 -2.03 9.59
N ASP A 40 -9.55 -2.30 8.43
CA ASP A 40 -9.41 -3.59 7.76
C ASP A 40 -8.04 -3.66 7.08
N LYS A 41 -7.06 -4.19 7.82
CA LYS A 41 -5.66 -4.26 7.39
C LYS A 41 -5.48 -5.11 6.13
N GLN A 42 -6.22 -6.22 6.00
CA GLN A 42 -6.15 -7.05 4.80
C GLN A 42 -6.64 -6.25 3.58
N LYS A 43 -7.78 -5.56 3.71
CA LYS A 43 -8.32 -4.74 2.62
C LYS A 43 -7.36 -3.63 2.16
N ILE A 44 -6.62 -3.02 3.10
CA ILE A 44 -5.60 -2.02 2.77
C ILE A 44 -4.45 -2.67 1.97
N LEU A 45 -4.00 -3.86 2.37
CA LEU A 45 -2.96 -4.60 1.64
C LEU A 45 -3.42 -5.07 0.26
N ASP A 46 -4.70 -5.42 0.10
CA ASP A 46 -5.28 -5.79 -1.20
C ASP A 46 -5.20 -4.61 -2.18
N TYR A 47 -5.59 -3.40 -1.75
CA TYR A 47 -5.47 -2.19 -2.57
C TYR A 47 -4.02 -1.85 -2.90
N LEU A 48 -3.11 -2.05 -1.94
CA LEU A 48 -1.68 -1.86 -2.20
C LEU A 48 -1.18 -2.87 -3.24
N CYS A 49 -1.55 -4.14 -3.11
CA CYS A 49 -1.16 -5.21 -4.02
C CYS A 49 -1.56 -4.90 -5.46
N GLU A 50 -2.82 -4.53 -5.68
CA GLU A 50 -3.32 -4.10 -6.98
C GLU A 50 -2.50 -2.91 -7.52
N ALA A 51 -2.26 -1.89 -6.68
CA ALA A 51 -1.51 -0.71 -7.09
C ALA A 51 -0.05 -1.01 -7.47
N VAL A 52 0.65 -1.88 -6.73
CA VAL A 52 2.06 -2.21 -7.00
C VAL A 52 2.23 -3.17 -8.18
N GLN A 53 1.25 -4.04 -8.44
CA GLN A 53 1.22 -4.91 -9.63
C GLN A 53 1.19 -4.12 -10.94
N HIS A 54 0.58 -2.93 -10.92
CA HIS A 54 0.60 -2.01 -12.06
C HIS A 54 1.94 -1.28 -12.26
N THR A 55 2.91 -1.46 -11.36
CA THR A 55 4.24 -0.86 -11.47
C THR A 55 5.24 -1.84 -12.09
N ARG A 56 6.23 -1.33 -12.82
CA ARG A 56 7.32 -2.15 -13.37
C ARG A 56 8.19 -2.81 -12.29
N MET A 57 8.21 -2.25 -11.09
CA MET A 57 9.08 -2.70 -10.00
C MET A 57 8.47 -3.85 -9.18
N ALA A 58 7.18 -4.12 -9.29
CA ALA A 58 6.52 -5.07 -8.40
C ALA A 58 5.42 -5.86 -9.10
N SER A 59 5.49 -5.95 -10.43
CA SER A 59 4.54 -6.70 -11.26
C SER A 59 4.55 -8.21 -11.02
N ASN A 60 5.60 -8.72 -10.37
CA ASN A 60 5.76 -10.12 -10.00
C ASN A 60 5.19 -10.45 -8.60
N ILE A 61 4.68 -9.46 -7.85
CA ILE A 61 3.95 -9.71 -6.61
C ILE A 61 2.56 -10.24 -6.98
N ASP A 62 2.23 -11.46 -6.58
CA ASP A 62 0.91 -12.07 -6.83
C ASP A 62 -0.09 -11.68 -5.72
N ASN A 63 0.38 -11.59 -4.47
CA ASN A 63 -0.49 -11.34 -3.33
C ASN A 63 0.25 -10.70 -2.15
N ILE A 64 -0.48 -9.99 -1.29
CA ILE A 64 0.00 -9.47 0.00
C ILE A 64 -1.02 -9.83 1.09
N LYS A 65 -0.65 -10.73 2.01
CA LYS A 65 -1.53 -11.22 3.07
C LYS A 65 -1.18 -10.61 4.42
N TYR A 66 -2.20 -10.21 5.17
CA TYR A 66 -2.07 -9.90 6.59
C TYR A 66 -2.02 -11.19 7.41
N VAL A 67 -1.02 -11.29 8.28
CA VAL A 67 -0.87 -12.39 9.23
C VAL A 67 -0.58 -11.80 10.61
N GLU A 68 -1.27 -12.31 11.63
CA GLU A 68 -1.02 -11.94 13.03
C GLU A 68 -0.50 -13.17 13.76
N GLU A 69 0.75 -13.13 14.22
CA GLU A 69 1.41 -14.23 14.92
C GLU A 69 2.19 -13.70 16.13
N PHE A 70 2.05 -14.39 17.27
CA PHE A 70 2.76 -14.09 18.52
C PHE A 70 2.63 -12.64 19.03
N GLY A 71 1.55 -11.93 18.66
CA GLY A 71 1.31 -10.54 19.05
C GLY A 71 2.00 -9.51 18.14
N SER A 72 2.60 -9.96 17.05
CA SER A 72 3.13 -9.12 15.98
C SER A 72 2.27 -9.25 14.72
N GLU A 73 2.30 -8.22 13.90
CA GLU A 73 1.54 -8.13 12.66
C GLU A 73 2.50 -8.15 11.48
N TYR A 74 2.19 -8.96 10.47
CA TYR A 74 3.05 -9.19 9.31
C TYR A 74 2.28 -9.03 7.99
N ALA A 75 2.93 -8.44 7.00
CA ALA A 75 2.55 -8.52 5.61
C ALA A 75 3.39 -9.61 4.92
N VAL A 76 2.74 -10.66 4.46
CA VAL A 76 3.35 -11.76 3.71
C VAL A 76 3.17 -11.49 2.23
N ILE A 77 4.27 -11.16 1.56
CA ILE A 77 4.33 -10.85 0.14
C ILE A 77 4.64 -12.14 -0.61
N GLN A 78 3.70 -12.58 -1.44
CA GLN A 78 3.83 -13.74 -2.31
C GLN A 78 4.21 -13.28 -3.72
N TYR A 79 5.22 -13.91 -4.28
CA TYR A 79 5.66 -13.66 -5.66
C TYR A 79 5.12 -14.75 -6.59
N ASP A 80 5.06 -14.43 -7.88
CA ASP A 80 4.62 -15.30 -8.98
C ASP A 80 5.30 -16.68 -9.02
N ASP A 81 6.57 -16.74 -8.61
CA ASP A 81 7.22 -17.99 -8.23
C ASP A 81 6.78 -18.40 -6.82
N TYR A 82 5.65 -19.11 -6.73
CA TYR A 82 4.97 -19.63 -5.52
C TYR A 82 5.88 -20.31 -4.46
N SER A 83 7.17 -20.48 -4.74
CA SER A 83 8.19 -20.94 -3.81
C SER A 83 8.78 -19.86 -2.90
N CYS A 84 8.55 -18.58 -3.20
CA CYS A 84 9.16 -17.45 -2.49
C CYS A 84 8.11 -16.55 -1.84
N GLU A 85 8.12 -16.52 -0.51
CA GLU A 85 7.37 -15.55 0.29
C GLU A 85 8.34 -14.69 1.10
N LYS A 86 8.02 -13.41 1.26
CA LYS A 86 8.77 -12.49 2.12
C LYS A 86 7.85 -11.90 3.18
N TRP A 87 8.37 -11.82 4.39
CA TRP A 87 7.63 -11.37 5.56
C TRP A 87 8.12 -9.99 5.97
N CYS A 88 7.20 -9.03 6.01
CA CYS A 88 7.45 -7.67 6.46
C CYS A 88 6.73 -7.46 7.80
N ASP A 89 7.45 -7.05 8.84
CA ASP A 89 6.83 -6.57 10.08
C ASP A 89 6.09 -5.26 9.79
N ILE A 90 4.82 -5.21 10.18
CA ILE A 90 3.93 -4.07 9.99
C ILE A 90 3.21 -3.71 11.29
N THR A 91 3.79 -4.10 12.42
CA THR A 91 3.26 -3.81 13.76
C THR A 91 3.19 -2.29 13.95
N ALA A 92 2.01 -1.71 13.70
CA ALA A 92 1.85 -0.28 13.62
C ALA A 92 0.45 0.18 14.04
N ASP A 93 0.40 1.40 14.59
CA ASP A 93 -0.82 2.02 15.14
C ASP A 93 -1.82 2.50 14.08
N SER A 94 -1.45 2.49 12.78
CA SER A 94 -2.32 2.94 11.68
C SER A 94 -2.03 2.24 10.36
N GLY A 95 -3.05 2.15 9.50
CA GLY A 95 -2.94 1.64 8.14
C GLY A 95 -1.95 2.43 7.27
N SER A 96 -1.82 3.73 7.50
CA SER A 96 -0.82 4.55 6.78
C SER A 96 0.63 4.21 7.14
N ALA A 97 0.91 3.87 8.39
CA ALA A 97 2.24 3.45 8.81
C ALA A 97 2.58 2.08 8.24
N MET A 98 1.63 1.14 8.32
CA MET A 98 1.73 -0.17 7.67
C MET A 98 2.04 -0.06 6.17
N LEU A 99 1.33 0.79 5.42
CA LEU A 99 1.58 0.99 4.00
C LEU A 99 3.00 1.50 3.73
N ALA A 100 3.50 2.43 4.54
CA ALA A 100 4.85 2.96 4.39
C ALA A 100 5.91 1.87 4.59
N ASP A 101 5.73 1.01 5.59
CA ASP A 101 6.64 -0.10 5.87
C ASP A 101 6.65 -1.12 4.73
N VAL A 102 5.49 -1.52 4.23
CA VAL A 102 5.39 -2.47 3.11
C VAL A 102 6.00 -1.88 1.83
N ILE A 103 5.72 -0.63 1.50
CA ILE A 103 6.30 0.03 0.31
C ILE A 103 7.82 0.14 0.43
N TYR A 104 8.32 0.52 1.61
CA TYR A 104 9.76 0.57 1.87
C TYR A 104 10.40 -0.81 1.72
N PHE A 105 9.75 -1.84 2.26
CA PHE A 105 10.20 -3.22 2.15
C PHE A 105 10.27 -3.68 0.70
N ILE A 106 9.19 -3.51 -0.07
CA ILE A 106 9.15 -3.86 -1.51
C ILE A 106 10.29 -3.16 -2.26
N ARG A 107 10.53 -1.87 -1.99
CA ARG A 107 11.59 -1.11 -2.67
C ARG A 107 12.99 -1.59 -2.32
N LYS A 108 13.24 -2.09 -1.11
CA LYS A 108 14.55 -2.56 -0.66
C LYS A 108 14.96 -3.89 -1.30
N GLU A 109 13.97 -4.72 -1.67
CA GLU A 109 14.20 -6.05 -2.22
C GLU A 109 14.56 -6.06 -3.72
N TRP A 110 14.68 -4.88 -4.35
CA TRP A 110 15.08 -4.65 -5.74
C TRP A 110 16.38 -3.84 -5.82
#